data_AF-A0A2S1JVZ2-F1
#
_entry.id   AF-A0A2S1JVZ2-F1
#
_cell.length_a   1.000
_cell.length_b   1.000
_cell.length_c   1.000
_cell.angle_alpha   90.00
_cell.angle_beta   90.00
_cell.angle_gamma   90.00
#
_symmetry.space_group_name_H-M   'P 1'
#
loop_
_entity.id
_entity.type
_entity.pdbx_description
1 polymer ?
#
loop_
_entity_poly.entity_id
_entity_poly.type
_entity_poly.pdbx_seq_one_letter_code
_entity_poly.pdbx_strand_id
1 'polypeptide(L)'
;MARLNLHAHGVGINDPVNGVWLPRKYEYKGHWATPKAPAHKEIHRYNYETWIVAKFSQSGLPELVLRNRLREVKTRLKHGGYPQQITKAKDCEWDGSP
;
A
#
# COMPACT_ATOMS: atom_id res chain seq x y z
N MET A 1 -9.09 3.81 10.87
CA MET A 1 -10.07 4.13 9.81
C MET A 1 -9.93 3.27 8.56
N ALA A 2 -8.74 3.10 7.97
CA ALA A 2 -8.57 2.29 6.75
C ALA A 2 -9.14 0.85 6.84
N ARG A 3 -8.86 0.12 7.94
CA ARG A 3 -9.42 -1.23 8.17
C ARG A 3 -10.95 -1.25 8.30
N LEU A 4 -11.55 -0.20 8.87
CA LEU A 4 -13.01 -0.08 9.02
C LEU A 4 -13.67 0.13 7.65
N ASN A 5 -13.09 0.98 6.80
CA ASN A 5 -13.56 1.19 5.43
C ASN A 5 -13.43 -0.09 4.58
N LEU A 6 -12.34 -0.84 4.72
CA LEU A 6 -12.19 -2.14 4.03
C LEU A 6 -13.28 -3.12 4.46
N HIS A 7 -13.49 -3.26 5.77
CA HIS A 7 -14.51 -4.16 6.31
C HIS A 7 -15.93 -3.77 5.89
N ALA A 8 -16.27 -2.48 5.93
CA ALA A 8 -17.58 -1.96 5.52
C ALA A 8 -17.95 -2.30 4.07
N HIS A 9 -16.94 -2.47 3.21
CA HIS A 9 -17.10 -2.80 1.78
C HIS A 9 -16.74 -4.25 1.44
N GLY A 10 -16.64 -5.12 2.44
CA GLY A 10 -16.37 -6.54 2.25
C GLY A 10 -14.99 -6.86 1.66
N VAL A 11 -14.00 -5.98 1.79
CA VAL A 11 -12.63 -6.20 1.33
C VAL A 11 -11.80 -6.79 2.46
N GLY A 12 -11.33 -8.03 2.29
CA GLY A 12 -10.48 -8.72 3.25
C GLY A 12 -9.05 -8.19 3.26
N ILE A 13 -8.37 -8.17 4.41
CA ILE A 13 -6.98 -7.71 4.52
C ILE A 13 -6.03 -8.48 3.59
N ASN A 14 -6.32 -9.76 3.32
CA ASN A 14 -5.53 -10.64 2.47
C ASN A 14 -6.02 -10.69 1.01
N ASP A 15 -6.98 -9.86 0.61
CA ASP A 15 -7.47 -9.91 -0.76
C ASP A 15 -6.35 -9.60 -1.78
N PRO A 16 -6.40 -10.14 -3.01
CA PRO A 16 -5.42 -9.85 -4.06
C PRO A 16 -5.32 -8.36 -4.45
N VAL A 17 -6.27 -7.53 -4.01
CA VAL A 17 -6.21 -6.07 -4.14
C VAL A 17 -5.29 -5.43 -3.08
N ASN A 18 -4.99 -6.13 -1.98
CA ASN A 18 -4.31 -5.65 -0.79
C ASN A 18 -2.85 -6.13 -0.65
N GLY A 19 -2.06 -6.04 -1.72
CA GLY A 19 -0.60 -6.23 -1.64
C GLY A 19 -0.11 -7.61 -1.18
N VAL A 20 -1.00 -8.60 -1.00
CA VAL A 20 -0.68 -10.00 -0.65
C VAL A 20 0.24 -10.67 -1.67
N TRP A 21 0.24 -10.17 -2.90
CA TRP A 21 1.07 -10.63 -4.02
C TRP A 21 2.51 -10.08 -3.98
N LEU A 22 2.85 -9.19 -3.05
CA LEU A 22 4.19 -8.65 -2.94
C LEU A 22 5.21 -9.72 -2.54
N PRO A 23 6.44 -9.68 -3.06
CA PRO A 23 7.51 -10.56 -2.62
C PRO A 23 7.70 -10.50 -1.10
N ARG A 24 7.79 -11.64 -0.43
CA ARG A 24 7.87 -11.65 1.05
C ARG A 24 9.15 -10.99 1.58
N LYS A 25 10.29 -11.23 0.95
CA LYS A 25 11.63 -10.78 1.37
C LYS A 25 12.32 -10.01 0.24
N TYR A 26 13.35 -9.25 0.59
CA TYR A 26 14.20 -8.52 -0.36
C TYR A 26 14.80 -9.44 -1.44
N GLU A 27 15.28 -10.61 -1.02
CA GLU A 27 15.87 -11.65 -1.87
C GLU A 27 14.92 -12.16 -2.97
N TYR A 28 13.60 -11.99 -2.78
CA TYR A 28 12.58 -12.50 -3.71
C TYR A 28 12.07 -11.41 -4.68
N LYS A 29 12.68 -10.22 -4.67
CA LYS A 29 12.37 -9.14 -5.62
C LYS A 29 12.85 -9.50 -7.03
N GLY A 30 12.40 -8.75 -8.03
CA GLY A 30 12.80 -8.97 -9.43
C GLY A 30 11.98 -10.03 -10.16
N HIS A 31 10.84 -10.45 -9.62
CA HIS A 31 9.91 -11.33 -10.33
C HIS A 31 9.50 -10.71 -11.68
N TRP A 32 9.52 -11.50 -12.76
CA TRP A 32 9.31 -11.03 -14.14
C TRP A 32 8.02 -10.21 -14.32
N ALA A 33 6.95 -10.57 -13.61
CA ALA A 33 5.66 -9.88 -13.69
C ALA A 33 5.59 -8.55 -12.91
N THR A 34 6.49 -8.36 -11.93
CA THR A 34 6.50 -7.22 -11.01
C THR A 34 7.94 -6.83 -10.63
N PRO A 35 8.81 -6.49 -11.61
CA PRO A 35 10.24 -6.36 -11.37
C PRO A 35 10.59 -5.19 -10.43
N LYS A 36 9.71 -4.19 -10.35
CA LYS A 36 9.88 -2.97 -9.54
C LYS A 36 9.11 -3.01 -8.22
N ALA A 37 8.46 -4.13 -7.90
CA ALA A 37 7.71 -4.23 -6.65
C ALA A 37 8.65 -4.27 -5.44
N PRO A 38 8.32 -3.53 -4.36
CA PRO A 38 9.06 -3.63 -3.12
C PRO A 38 8.75 -4.96 -2.45
N ALA A 39 9.64 -5.44 -1.59
CA ALA A 39 9.30 -6.56 -0.73
C ALA A 39 8.32 -6.12 0.35
N HIS A 40 7.39 -7.01 0.72
CA HIS A 40 6.42 -6.78 1.77
C HIS A 40 7.11 -6.38 3.10
N LYS A 41 8.25 -7.01 3.44
CA LYS A 41 9.07 -6.66 4.61
C LYS A 41 9.76 -5.28 4.55
N GLU A 42 9.98 -4.72 3.36
CA GLU A 42 10.57 -3.37 3.23
C GLU A 42 9.55 -2.29 3.60
N ILE A 43 8.28 -2.51 3.25
CA ILE A 43 7.23 -1.51 3.39
C ILE A 43 6.35 -1.72 4.62
N HIS A 44 6.45 -2.81 5.37
CA HIS A 44 5.65 -2.96 6.60
C HIS A 44 6.24 -2.13 7.76
N ARG A 45 6.31 -0.80 7.57
CA ARG A 45 6.96 0.18 8.45
C ARG A 45 6.13 1.46 8.55
N TYR A 46 6.51 2.33 9.49
CA TYR A 46 5.84 3.60 9.80
C TYR A 46 5.47 4.42 8.56
N ASN A 47 6.44 4.68 7.67
CA ASN A 47 6.24 5.55 6.51
C ASN A 47 5.14 5.00 5.59
N TYR A 48 5.16 3.70 5.28
CA TYR A 48 4.10 3.08 4.48
C TYR A 48 2.74 3.18 5.15
N GLU A 49 2.67 2.97 6.48
CA GLU A 49 1.42 3.15 7.22
C GLU A 49 0.92 4.59 7.11
N THR A 50 1.80 5.59 7.22
CA THR A 50 1.45 7.00 7.01
C THR A 50 0.89 7.24 5.61
N TRP A 51 1.53 6.69 4.56
CA TRP A 51 1.05 6.80 3.18
C TRP A 51 -0.33 6.17 2.97
N ILE A 52 -0.55 4.97 3.53
CA ILE A 52 -1.85 4.30 3.48
C ILE A 52 -2.89 5.10 4.27
N VAL A 53 -2.57 5.59 5.46
CA VAL A 53 -3.50 6.42 6.24
C VAL A 53 -3.85 7.69 5.47
N ALA A 54 -2.89 8.42 4.90
CA ALA A 54 -3.16 9.61 4.08
C ALA A 54 -4.10 9.30 2.90
N LYS A 55 -3.97 8.11 2.29
CA LYS A 55 -4.85 7.66 1.20
C LYS A 55 -6.23 7.20 1.66
N PHE A 56 -6.43 6.74 2.90
CA PHE A 56 -7.67 6.07 3.33
C PHE A 56 -8.31 6.65 4.61
N SER A 57 -7.81 7.77 5.15
CA SER A 57 -8.23 8.37 6.43
C SER A 57 -9.65 8.95 6.44
N GLN A 58 -10.29 9.10 5.29
CA GLN A 58 -11.64 9.65 5.17
C GLN A 58 -12.70 8.65 5.69
N SER A 59 -13.53 9.10 6.63
CA SER A 59 -14.68 8.32 7.13
C SER A 59 -15.79 8.23 6.07
N GLY A 60 -16.50 7.10 6.02
CA GLY A 60 -17.61 6.91 5.08
C GLY A 60 -17.18 6.91 3.60
N LEU A 61 -15.99 6.39 3.33
CA LEU A 61 -15.39 6.37 1.99
C LEU A 61 -16.30 5.57 1.05
N PRO A 62 -16.83 6.15 -0.06
CA PRO A 62 -17.67 5.41 -0.99
C PRO A 62 -16.93 4.21 -1.57
N GLU A 63 -17.62 3.10 -1.80
CA GLU A 63 -17.01 1.83 -2.26
C GLU A 63 -16.15 2.03 -3.52
N LEU A 64 -16.70 2.75 -4.51
CA LEU A 64 -16.01 3.06 -5.76
C LEU A 64 -14.69 3.80 -5.52
N VAL A 65 -14.69 4.78 -4.62
CA VAL A 65 -13.50 5.56 -4.26
C VAL A 65 -12.48 4.65 -3.54
N LEU A 66 -12.93 3.79 -2.62
CA LEU A 66 -12.07 2.85 -1.92
C LEU A 66 -11.37 1.92 -2.93
N ARG A 67 -12.14 1.28 -3.81
CA ARG A 67 -11.61 0.34 -4.82
C ARG A 67 -10.65 1.03 -5.79
N ASN A 68 -10.95 2.27 -6.19
CA ASN A 68 -10.06 3.05 -7.04
C ASN A 68 -8.73 3.39 -6.34
N ARG A 69 -8.77 3.81 -5.07
CA ARG A 69 -7.55 4.07 -4.28
C ARG A 69 -6.73 2.79 -4.05
N LEU A 70 -7.37 1.66 -3.79
CA LEU A 70 -6.69 0.35 -3.70
C LEU A 70 -6.02 -0.03 -5.02
N ARG A 71 -6.71 0.15 -6.15
CA ARG A 71 -6.15 -0.08 -7.49
C ARG A 71 -4.96 0.85 -7.77
N GLU A 72 -5.04 2.11 -7.37
CA GLU A 72 -3.95 3.08 -7.51
C GLU A 72 -2.72 2.64 -6.72
N VAL A 73 -2.87 2.31 -5.44
CA VAL A 73 -1.80 1.80 -4.56
C VAL A 73 -1.18 0.54 -5.16
N LYS A 74 -2.00 -0.43 -5.58
CA LYS A 74 -1.54 -1.65 -6.25
C LYS A 74 -0.70 -1.34 -7.50
N THR A 75 -1.16 -0.41 -8.33
CA THR A 75 -0.46 -0.04 -9.57
C THR A 75 0.88 0.63 -9.27
N ARG A 76 0.91 1.57 -8.32
CA ARG A 76 2.14 2.24 -7.88
C ARG A 76 3.15 1.21 -7.34
N LEU A 77 2.72 0.32 -6.46
CA LEU A 77 3.57 -0.77 -5.93
C LEU A 77 4.08 -1.69 -7.04
N LYS A 78 3.25 -2.06 -8.01
CA LYS A 78 3.63 -2.97 -9.10
C LYS A 78 4.71 -2.37 -10.01
N HIS A 79 4.59 -1.09 -10.31
CA HIS A 79 5.41 -0.41 -11.32
C HIS A 79 6.51 0.48 -10.74
N GLY A 80 6.65 0.55 -9.42
CA GLY A 80 7.67 1.39 -8.78
C GLY A 80 7.30 2.87 -8.66
N GLY A 81 6.04 3.24 -8.88
CA GLY A 81 5.53 4.62 -8.79
C GLY A 81 5.10 5.04 -7.38
N TYR A 82 5.63 4.37 -6.36
CA TYR A 82 5.36 4.68 -4.96
C TYR A 82 6.40 5.66 -4.40
N PRO A 83 6.06 6.44 -3.35
CA PRO A 83 7.02 7.37 -2.75
C PRO A 83 8.22 6.62 -2.18
N GLN A 84 9.45 7.06 -2.45
CA GLN A 84 10.65 6.36 -1.99
C GLN A 84 10.74 6.26 -0.46
N GLN A 85 10.08 7.18 0.24
CA GLN A 85 9.97 7.26 1.69
C GLN A 85 9.39 5.98 2.29
N ILE A 86 8.50 5.26 1.59
CA ILE A 86 7.88 4.05 2.16
C ILE A 86 8.87 2.90 2.39
N THR A 87 10.02 2.91 1.71
CA THR A 87 11.10 1.92 1.87
C THR A 87 12.25 2.41 2.75
N LYS A 88 12.23 3.67 3.18
CA LYS A 88 13.29 4.29 4.01
C LYS A 88 13.10 3.97 5.50
N ALA A 89 14.06 4.42 6.30
CA ALA A 89 13.93 4.42 7.75
C ALA A 89 12.74 5.30 8.20
N LYS A 90 12.27 5.08 9.42
CA LYS A 90 11.16 5.85 10.00
C LYS A 90 11.44 7.35 9.90
N ASP A 91 10.49 8.07 9.35
CA ASP A 91 10.49 9.52 9.23
C ASP A 91 9.21 10.04 9.89
N CYS A 92 9.35 10.80 10.98
CA CYS A 92 8.23 11.35 11.75
C CYS A 92 7.68 12.65 11.14
N GLU A 93 8.44 13.30 10.26
CA GLU A 93 8.06 14.58 9.66
C GLU A 93 7.32 14.38 8.33
N TRP A 94 7.47 13.20 7.71
CA TRP A 94 6.75 12.86 6.49
C TRP A 94 5.25 12.60 6.74
N ASP A 95 4.41 13.31 6.00
CA ASP A 95 2.94 13.28 6.10
C ASP A 95 2.28 12.24 5.16
N GLY A 96 3.07 11.50 4.38
CA GLY A 96 2.56 10.56 3.38
C GLY A 96 2.26 11.18 2.02
N SER A 97 2.67 12.43 1.77
CA SER A 97 2.57 13.07 0.46
C SER A 97 3.49 12.40 -0.59
N PRO A 98 3.05 12.30 -1.86
CA PRO A 98 3.75 11.58 -2.92
C PRO A 98 5.10 12.16 -3.32
#